data_AF-A0A1M6VD01-F1
#
_entry.id   AF-A0A1M6VD01-F1
#
_cell.length_a   1.000
_cell.length_b   1.000
_cell.length_c   1.000
_cell.angle_alpha   90.00
_cell.angle_beta   90.00
_cell.angle_gamma   90.00
#
_symmetry.space_group_name_H-M   'P 1'
#
loop_
_entity.id
_entity.type
_entity.pdbx_description
1 polymer ?
#
loop_
_entity_poly.entity_id
_entity_poly.type
_entity_poly.pdbx_seq_one_letter_code
_entity_poly.pdbx_strand_id
1 'polypeptide(L)' 'MTCYLKNLTSVIKKAGINKLTKDQRKAVDSTVRSLTGAQGSCPEVWPVVKGWLAEPGHEELLVKEIKDKLVLPPCP' A
#
# COMPACT_ATOMS: atom_id res chain seq x y z
N MET A 1 -13.44 -0.97 -5.53
CA MET A 1 -12.66 -1.56 -6.64
C MET A 1 -11.24 -1.00 -6.57
N THR A 2 -10.33 -1.77 -5.99
CA THR A 2 -8.94 -1.37 -5.72
C THR A 2 -8.10 -1.56 -6.98
N CYS A 3 -8.15 -0.61 -7.91
CA CYS A 3 -7.54 -0.70 -9.23
C CYS A 3 -6.01 -0.82 -9.16
N TYR A 4 -5.37 -0.12 -8.23
CA TYR A 4 -3.91 -0.05 -8.15
C TYR A 4 -3.24 -1.11 -7.26
N LEU A 5 -4.01 -1.85 -6.45
CA LEU A 5 -3.46 -2.93 -5.63
C LEU A 5 -2.80 -4.03 -6.46
N LYS A 6 -3.25 -4.24 -7.70
CA LYS A 6 -2.59 -5.16 -8.64
C LYS A 6 -1.14 -4.76 -8.91
N ASN A 7 -0.85 -3.47 -9.02
CA ASN A 7 0.51 -2.96 -9.22
C ASN A 7 1.34 -3.02 -7.91
N LEU A 8 0.69 -2.82 -6.77
CA LEU A 8 1.32 -2.94 -5.45
C LEU A 8 1.58 -4.40 -5.02
N THR A 9 1.07 -5.39 -5.75
CA THR A 9 1.32 -6.82 -5.44
C THR A 9 2.81 -7.12 -5.28
N SER A 10 3.69 -6.48 -6.07
CA SER A 10 5.14 -6.66 -5.97
C SER A 10 5.69 -6.17 -4.62
N VAL A 11 5.26 -4.98 -4.19
CA VAL A 11 5.64 -4.35 -2.91
C VAL A 11 5.13 -5.17 -1.72
N ILE A 12 3.91 -5.69 -1.84
CA ILE A 12 3.26 -6.49 -0.81
C ILE A 12 3.92 -7.87 -0.69
N LYS A 13 4.35 -8.44 -1.82
CA LYS A 13 5.15 -9.66 -1.85
C LYS A 13 6.54 -9.43 -1.23
N LYS A 14 7.16 -8.27 -1.47
CA LYS A 14 8.39 -7.85 -0.76
C LYS A 14 8.17 -7.72 0.76
N ALA A 15 6.98 -7.29 1.19
CA ALA A 15 6.61 -7.26 2.61
C ALA A 15 6.36 -8.65 3.24
N GLY A 16 6.44 -9.74 2.46
CA GLY A 16 6.21 -11.11 2.91
C GLY A 16 4.74 -11.56 2.85
N ILE A 17 3.87 -10.77 2.21
CA ILE A 17 2.44 -11.06 2.12
C ILE A 17 2.16 -11.62 0.72
N ASN A 18 1.84 -12.91 0.67
CA ASN A 18 1.60 -13.59 -0.61
C ASN A 18 0.19 -13.35 -1.18
N LYS A 19 -0.80 -13.04 -0.31
CA LYS A 19 -2.20 -12.88 -0.73
C LYS A 19 -2.90 -11.85 0.16
N LEU A 20 -3.32 -10.74 -0.43
CA LEU A 20 -4.11 -9.74 0.27
C LEU A 20 -5.56 -10.22 0.49
N THR A 21 -5.92 -10.41 1.76
CA THR A 21 -7.32 -10.51 2.21
C THR A 21 -8.04 -9.17 2.10
N LYS A 22 -9.37 -9.20 2.12
CA LYS A 22 -10.23 -8.01 1.97
C LYS A 22 -9.89 -6.90 2.99
N ASP A 23 -9.63 -7.28 4.24
CA ASP A 23 -9.16 -6.37 5.29
C ASP A 23 -7.79 -5.76 4.98
N GLN A 24 -6.83 -6.58 4.57
CA GLN A 24 -5.49 -6.08 4.22
C GLN A 24 -5.55 -5.13 3.02
N ARG A 25 -6.40 -5.39 2.02
CA ARG A 25 -6.60 -4.47 0.89
C ARG A 25 -7.08 -3.10 1.37
N LYS A 26 -7.98 -3.09 2.35
CA LYS A 26 -8.53 -1.85 2.93
C LYS A 26 -7.46 -1.13 3.76
N ALA A 27 -6.67 -1.87 4.55
CA ALA A 27 -5.56 -1.31 5.31
C ALA A 27 -4.49 -0.71 4.39
N VAL A 28 -4.05 -1.43 3.35
CA VAL A 28 -3.08 -0.90 2.37
C VAL A 28 -3.63 0.32 1.64
N ASP A 29 -4.89 0.29 1.18
CA ASP A 29 -5.51 1.45 0.53
C ASP A 29 -5.54 2.67 1.45
N SER A 30 -5.90 2.47 2.72
CA SER A 30 -5.88 3.53 3.73
C SER A 30 -4.48 4.07 3.97
N THR A 31 -3.48 3.21 4.16
CA THR A 31 -2.08 3.62 4.39
C THR A 31 -1.53 4.36 3.18
N VAL A 32 -1.76 3.87 1.97
CA VAL A 32 -1.31 4.52 0.74
C VAL A 32 -1.93 5.90 0.61
N ARG A 33 -3.24 6.04 0.86
CA ARG A 33 -3.92 7.35 0.85
C ARG A 33 -3.40 8.29 1.93
N SER A 34 -3.10 7.78 3.11
CA SER A 34 -2.50 8.57 4.20
C SER A 34 -1.09 9.05 3.88
N LEU A 35 -0.25 8.21 3.26
CA LEU A 35 1.13 8.56 2.92
C LEU A 35 1.23 9.49 1.71
N THR A 36 0.43 9.22 0.68
CA THR A 36 0.49 9.99 -0.57
C THR A 36 -0.40 11.23 -0.54
N GLY A 37 -1.30 11.34 0.45
CA GLY A 37 -2.33 12.37 0.50
C GLY A 37 -3.35 12.27 -0.64
N ALA A 38 -3.33 11.19 -1.42
CA ALA A 38 -4.16 11.06 -2.61
C ALA A 38 -5.63 10.87 -2.22
N GLN A 39 -6.48 11.78 -2.69
CA GLN A 39 -7.94 11.72 -2.54
C GLN A 39 -8.59 11.60 -3.91
N GLY A 40 -9.77 10.97 -3.99
CA GLY A 40 -10.51 10.81 -5.25
C GLY A 40 -10.61 9.37 -5.76
N SER A 41 -10.83 9.23 -7.07
CA SER A 41 -11.08 7.93 -7.72
C SER A 41 -9.77 7.19 -8.03
N CYS A 42 -9.83 5.86 -8.08
CA CYS A 42 -8.69 4.99 -8.39
C CYS A 42 -7.80 5.43 -9.58
N PRO A 43 -8.34 5.85 -10.75
CA PRO A 43 -7.52 6.32 -11.86
C PRO A 43 -6.76 7.63 -11.58
N GLU A 44 -7.23 8.46 -10.66
CA GLU A 44 -6.56 9.73 -10.27
C GLU A 44 -5.52 9.48 -9.17
N VAL A 45 -5.83 8.55 -8.26
CA VAL A 45 -4.93 8.17 -7.16
C VAL A 45 -3.69 7.45 -7.67
N TRP A 46 -3.83 6.59 -8.69
CA TRP A 46 -2.70 5.79 -9.18
C TRP A 46 -1.49 6.58 -9.68
N PRO A 47 -1.61 7.61 -10.54
CA PRO A 47 -0.46 8.39 -10.99
C PRO A 47 0.24 9.12 -9.84
N VAL A 48 -0.51 9.58 -8.83
CA VAL A 48 0.06 10.21 -7.62
C VAL A 48 0.86 9.19 -6.81
N VAL A 49 0.28 8.01 -6.55
CA VAL A 49 0.95 6.91 -5.85
C VAL A 49 2.16 6.43 -6.62
N LYS A 50 2.07 6.33 -7.94
CA LYS A 50 3.16 5.92 -8.82
C LYS A 50 4.31 6.93 -8.80
N GLY A 51 4.01 8.23 -8.84
CA GLY A 51 5.00 9.30 -8.70
C GLY A 51 5.67 9.26 -7.33
N TRP A 52 4.89 9.07 -6.27
CA TRP A 52 5.42 8.91 -4.92
C TRP A 52 6.32 7.67 -4.79
N LEU A 53 5.94 6.54 -5.39
CA LEU A 53 6.76 5.32 -5.43
C LEU A 53 8.00 5.42 -6.31
N ALA A 54 8.04 6.34 -7.27
CA ALA A 54 9.20 6.55 -8.13
C ALA A 54 10.37 7.22 -7.36
N GLU A 55 10.09 7.87 -6.23
CA GLU A 55 11.11 8.46 -5.37
C GLU A 55 11.92 7.36 -4.65
N PRO A 56 13.26 7.46 -4.64
CA PRO A 56 14.10 6.50 -3.96
C PRO A 56 13.85 6.53 -2.45
N GLY A 57 13.52 5.36 -1.88
CA GLY A 57 13.24 5.19 -0.44
C GLY A 57 11.75 5.18 -0.07
N HIS A 58 10.87 5.73 -0.92
CA HIS A 58 9.43 5.67 -0.68
C HIS A 58 8.85 4.27 -0.86
N GLU A 59 9.33 3.48 -1.83
CA GLU A 59 8.95 2.06 -1.95
C GLU A 59 9.28 1.31 -0.64
N GLU A 60 10.47 1.53 -0.10
CA GLU A 60 10.95 0.83 1.10
C GLU A 60 10.21 1.28 2.36
N LEU A 61 9.89 2.58 2.46
CA LEU A 61 8.97 3.11 3.48
C LEU A 61 7.59 2.48 3.39
N LEU A 62 7.04 2.33 2.18
CA LEU A 62 5.75 1.70 1.98
C LEU A 62 5.78 0.23 2.41
N VAL A 63 6.82 -0.52 2.04
CA VAL A 63 7.03 -1.90 2.50
C VAL A 63 7.07 -1.94 4.03
N LYS A 64 7.81 -1.02 4.66
CA LYS A 64 7.97 -0.97 6.11
C LYS A 64 6.66 -0.65 6.83
N GLU A 65 5.91 0.35 6.36
CA GLU A 65 4.60 0.72 6.92
C GLU A 65 3.55 -0.37 6.70
N ILE A 66 3.50 -0.97 5.50
CA ILE A 66 2.61 -2.09 5.21
C ILE A 66 2.97 -3.26 6.12
N LYS A 67 4.26 -3.55 6.31
CA LYS A 67 4.71 -4.61 7.20
C LYS A 67 4.33 -4.30 8.65
N ASP A 68 4.57 -3.11 9.16
CA ASP A 68 4.16 -2.71 10.51
C ASP A 68 2.65 -2.87 10.72
N LYS A 69 1.84 -2.28 9.83
CA LYS A 69 0.38 -2.29 9.92
C LYS A 69 -0.27 -3.66 9.67
N LEU A 70 0.36 -4.55 8.91
CA LEU A 70 -0.22 -5.85 8.53
C LEU A 70 0.42 -7.06 9.22
N VAL A 71 1.66 -6.95 9.69
CA VAL A 71 2.40 -8.02 10.38
C VAL A 71 2.33 -7.88 11.90
N LEU A 72 1.91 -6.73 12.44
CA LEU A 72 1.52 -6.66 13.84
C LEU A 72 0.09 -7.24 13.99
N PRO A 73 -0.07 -8.46 14.52
CA PRO A 73 -1.32 -8.79 15.20
C PRO A 73 -1.53 -7.75 16.32
N PRO A 74 -2.78 -7.41 16.68
CA PRO A 74 -3.02 -6.73 17.94
C PRO A 74 -2.33 -7.55 19.03
N CYS A 75 -1.31 -6.97 19.69
CA CYS A 75 -0.72 -7.60 20.86
C CYS A 75 -1.83 -7.77 21.92
N PRO A 76 -1.85 -8.93 22.61
CA PRO A 76 -2.92 -9.34 23.53
C PRO A 76 -3.07 -8.42 24.74
#